data_AF-B0C2H1-F1
#
_entry.id   AF-B0C2H1-F1
#
_cell.length_a   1.000
_cell.length_b   1.000
_cell.length_c   1.000
_cell.angle_alpha   90.00
_cell.angle_beta   90.00
_cell.angle_gamma   90.00
#
_symmetry.space_group_name_H-M   'P 1'
#
loop_
_entity.id
_entity.type
_entity.pdbx_description
1 polymer ?
#
loop_
_entity_poly.entity_id
_entity_poly.type
_entity_poly.pdbx_seq_one_letter_code
_entity_poly.pdbx_strand_id
1 'polypeptide(L)'
;MLFTIVESFSPRDGDRWITYCRWRGLAFTCFDSIDGILRPSLFDATEKDDWNHVVNQDCKTHLITDYDYAVHKQSEIGQGDLVGLRFSEHDQSDPRFLRFDLIDGYCDISLLTNWGNDVDSINRSLSPNALVLSYQTVKAIQKELLQTNGTDPHVEGCQIVSIYRLNET
;
A
#
# COMPACT_ATOMS: atom_id res chain seq x y z
N MET A 1 2.03 8.55 12.07
CA MET A 1 2.18 7.38 11.19
C MET A 1 1.00 6.48 11.48
N LEU A 2 0.41 5.88 10.46
CA LEU A 2 -0.62 4.86 10.61
C LEU A 2 -0.01 3.50 10.31
N PHE A 3 -0.71 2.44 10.70
CA PHE A 3 -0.27 1.07 10.57
C PHE A 3 -1.36 0.22 9.94
N THR A 4 -0.97 -0.81 9.19
CA THR A 4 -1.89 -1.82 8.67
C THR A 4 -1.20 -3.17 8.68
N ILE A 5 -1.99 -4.24 8.75
CA ILE A 5 -1.51 -5.62 8.73
C ILE A 5 -2.09 -6.24 7.48
N VAL A 6 -1.24 -6.63 6.55
CA VAL A 6 -1.66 -7.14 5.24
C VAL A 6 -1.10 -8.52 4.98
N GLU A 7 -1.76 -9.31 4.13
CA GLU A 7 -1.17 -10.56 3.66
C GLU A 7 0.20 -10.31 3.00
N SER A 8 1.13 -11.23 3.20
CA SER A 8 2.40 -11.21 2.47
C SER A 8 2.16 -11.63 1.02
N PHE A 9 2.82 -10.95 0.08
CA PHE A 9 2.84 -11.35 -1.34
C PHE A 9 4.27 -11.28 -1.86
N SER A 10 4.79 -12.40 -2.36
CA SER A 10 6.20 -12.58 -2.61
C SER A 10 6.47 -13.69 -3.63
N PRO A 11 7.73 -13.90 -4.06
CA PRO A 11 8.09 -15.06 -4.87
C PRO A 11 7.72 -16.42 -4.26
N ARG A 12 7.48 -16.50 -2.94
CA ARG A 12 7.07 -17.73 -2.25
C ARG A 12 5.64 -18.15 -2.58
N ASP A 13 4.84 -17.24 -3.13
CA ASP A 13 3.45 -17.48 -3.55
C ASP A 13 3.34 -18.24 -4.90
N GLY A 14 4.47 -18.68 -5.46
CA GLY A 14 4.53 -19.58 -6.61
C GLY A 14 3.74 -19.07 -7.82
N ASP A 15 2.73 -19.82 -8.24
CA ASP A 15 1.95 -19.51 -9.44
C ASP A 15 1.20 -18.18 -9.35
N ARG A 16 0.76 -17.75 -8.15
CA ARG A 16 0.10 -16.44 -7.95
C ARG A 16 1.08 -15.31 -8.29
N TRP A 17 2.31 -15.40 -7.78
CA TRP A 17 3.39 -14.45 -8.06
C TRP A 17 3.78 -14.41 -9.54
N ILE A 18 4.00 -15.60 -10.13
CA ILE A 18 4.42 -15.73 -11.53
C ILE A 18 3.35 -15.16 -12.46
N THR A 19 2.08 -15.45 -12.20
CA THR A 19 0.94 -14.96 -12.98
C THR A 19 0.86 -13.45 -12.91
N TYR A 20 0.99 -12.87 -11.71
CA TYR A 20 0.97 -11.42 -11.54
C TYR A 20 2.14 -10.73 -12.26
N CYS A 21 3.38 -11.22 -12.06
CA CYS A 21 4.56 -10.65 -12.74
C CYS A 21 4.43 -10.74 -14.27
N ARG A 22 3.89 -11.85 -14.78
CA ARG A 22 3.61 -12.03 -16.21
C ARG A 22 2.55 -11.06 -16.70
N TRP A 23 1.45 -10.91 -15.96
CA TRP A 23 0.41 -9.94 -16.28
C TRP A 23 1.00 -8.53 -16.30
N ARG A 24 1.75 -8.11 -15.28
CA ARG A 24 2.40 -6.79 -15.24
C ARG A 24 3.49 -6.58 -16.30
N GLY A 25 4.08 -7.65 -16.82
CA GLY A 25 5.25 -7.57 -17.69
C GLY A 25 6.51 -7.03 -16.98
N LEU A 26 6.54 -7.06 -15.64
CA LEU A 26 7.63 -6.55 -14.81
C LEU A 26 8.14 -7.65 -13.88
N ALA A 27 9.45 -7.66 -13.65
CA ALA A 27 10.09 -8.59 -12.72
C ALA A 27 10.28 -7.89 -11.36
N PHE A 28 9.41 -8.22 -10.41
CA PHE A 28 9.56 -7.79 -9.03
C PHE A 28 10.47 -8.76 -8.25
N THR A 29 11.11 -8.27 -7.20
CA THR A 29 11.91 -9.08 -6.26
C THR A 29 11.22 -9.25 -4.91
N CYS A 30 10.36 -8.31 -4.55
CA CYS A 30 9.48 -8.31 -3.39
C CYS A 30 8.27 -7.42 -3.68
N PHE A 31 7.31 -7.35 -2.78
CA PHE A 31 6.10 -6.53 -2.97
C PHE A 31 5.78 -5.78 -1.69
N ASP A 32 6.14 -4.50 -1.66
CA ASP A 32 5.96 -3.64 -0.49
C ASP A 32 4.73 -2.73 -0.60
N SER A 33 4.07 -2.69 -1.77
CA SER A 33 2.78 -1.99 -1.97
C SER A 33 1.69 -2.58 -1.08
N ILE A 34 0.76 -1.74 -0.62
CA ILE A 34 -0.38 -2.15 0.21
C ILE A 34 -1.64 -2.44 -0.62
N ASP A 35 -1.48 -2.84 -1.89
CA ASP A 35 -2.58 -3.19 -2.79
C ASP A 35 -3.49 -4.27 -2.19
N GLY A 36 -4.71 -3.90 -1.78
CA GLY A 36 -5.68 -4.79 -1.16
C GLY A 36 -6.10 -5.99 -2.01
N ILE A 37 -5.96 -5.94 -3.34
CA ILE A 37 -6.22 -7.13 -4.19
C ILE A 37 -5.15 -8.21 -3.99
N LEU A 38 -3.89 -7.81 -3.85
CA LEU A 38 -2.75 -8.73 -3.77
C LEU A 38 -2.33 -9.03 -2.33
N ARG A 39 -2.56 -8.06 -1.45
CA ARG A 39 -2.20 -8.05 -0.03
C ARG A 39 -3.40 -7.51 0.77
N PRO A 40 -4.51 -8.27 0.83
CA PRO A 40 -5.69 -7.84 1.57
C PRO A 40 -5.35 -7.57 3.05
N SER A 41 -6.08 -6.64 3.66
CA SER A 41 -5.98 -6.40 5.10
C SER A 41 -6.34 -7.68 5.87
N LEU A 42 -5.52 -7.99 6.86
CA LEU A 42 -5.75 -9.05 7.83
C LEU A 42 -6.40 -8.53 9.13
N PHE A 43 -6.54 -7.21 9.23
CA PHE A 43 -7.13 -6.55 10.37
C PHE A 43 -8.38 -5.77 9.98
N ASP A 44 -9.46 -6.03 10.72
CA ASP A 44 -10.69 -5.24 10.71
C ASP A 44 -11.11 -4.99 12.16
N ALA A 45 -11.51 -3.75 12.46
CA ALA A 45 -12.04 -3.39 13.76
C ALA A 45 -13.37 -4.11 14.03
N THR A 46 -13.36 -5.06 14.94
CA THR A 46 -14.54 -5.87 15.28
C THR A 46 -14.81 -5.90 16.78
N GLU A 47 -13.77 -5.79 17.61
CA GLU A 47 -13.89 -5.70 19.05
C GLU A 47 -14.14 -4.26 19.49
N LYS A 48 -14.70 -4.10 20.69
CA LYS A 48 -15.02 -2.77 21.23
C LYS A 48 -13.77 -1.90 21.38
N ASP A 49 -12.64 -2.50 21.75
CA ASP A 49 -11.41 -1.77 22.02
C ASP A 49 -10.71 -1.31 20.73
N ASP A 50 -10.84 -2.07 19.64
CA ASP A 50 -10.29 -1.73 18.32
C ASP A 50 -10.68 -0.32 17.88
N TRP A 51 -11.93 0.09 18.14
CA TRP A 51 -12.45 1.40 17.78
C TRP A 51 -11.71 2.59 18.42
N ASN A 52 -10.95 2.36 19.50
CA ASN A 52 -10.09 3.37 20.14
C ASN A 52 -8.74 3.53 19.41
N HIS A 53 -8.35 2.55 18.60
CA HIS A 53 -7.03 2.43 17.99
C HIS A 53 -7.04 2.49 16.47
N VAL A 54 -8.18 2.78 15.84
CA VAL A 54 -8.31 2.85 14.37
C VAL A 54 -8.75 4.21 13.88
N VAL A 55 -8.54 4.46 12.58
CA VAL A 55 -9.10 5.64 11.91
C VAL A 55 -10.60 5.42 11.69
N ASN A 56 -11.42 6.05 12.53
CA ASN A 56 -12.89 5.95 12.46
C ASN A 56 -13.50 6.98 11.48
N GLN A 57 -12.95 7.08 10.27
CA GLN A 57 -13.39 8.00 9.20
C GLN A 57 -13.06 7.40 7.83
N ASP A 58 -13.80 7.81 6.79
CA ASP A 58 -13.47 7.59 5.37
C ASP A 58 -13.13 6.14 4.98
N CYS A 59 -13.83 5.13 5.54
CA CYS A 59 -13.59 3.70 5.27
C CYS A 59 -12.18 3.20 5.65
N LYS A 60 -11.44 3.94 6.50
CA LYS A 60 -10.07 3.61 6.94
C LYS A 60 -10.02 2.79 8.23
N THR A 61 -11.05 2.03 8.54
CA THR A 61 -11.14 1.28 9.81
C THR A 61 -10.11 0.15 9.93
N HIS A 62 -9.51 -0.26 8.82
CA HIS A 62 -8.39 -1.19 8.76
C HIS A 62 -7.03 -0.51 9.06
N LEU A 63 -6.99 0.82 9.22
CA LEU A 63 -5.79 1.57 9.58
C LEU A 63 -5.75 1.82 11.08
N ILE A 64 -4.66 1.36 11.69
CA ILE A 64 -4.38 1.46 13.12
C ILE A 64 -3.56 2.73 13.39
N THR A 65 -3.90 3.44 14.46
CA THR A 65 -3.27 4.71 14.87
C THR A 65 -2.17 4.53 15.93
N ASP A 66 -2.12 3.37 16.58
CA ASP A 66 -1.20 3.03 17.68
C ASP A 66 -0.28 1.86 17.30
N TYR A 67 1.03 2.05 17.47
CA TYR A 67 2.03 1.05 17.10
C TYR A 67 2.01 -0.18 18.00
N ASP A 68 1.94 0.01 19.32
CA ASP A 68 2.00 -1.09 20.29
C ASP A 68 0.76 -1.97 20.14
N TYR A 69 -0.39 -1.34 19.88
CA TYR A 69 -1.63 -2.03 19.55
C TYR A 69 -1.53 -2.78 18.21
N ALA A 70 -0.92 -2.18 17.17
CA ALA A 70 -0.72 -2.86 15.89
C ALA A 70 0.19 -4.09 16.01
N VAL A 71 1.27 -4.00 16.78
CA VAL A 71 2.16 -5.13 17.09
C VAL A 71 1.42 -6.21 17.85
N HIS A 72 0.60 -5.82 18.85
CA HIS A 72 -0.23 -6.77 19.60
C HIS A 72 -1.20 -7.51 18.67
N LYS A 73 -1.97 -6.80 17.83
CA LYS A 73 -2.89 -7.41 16.87
C LYS A 73 -2.19 -8.27 15.82
N GLN A 74 -1.03 -7.86 15.31
CA GLN A 74 -0.24 -8.70 14.41
C GLN A 74 0.18 -10.02 15.08
N SER A 75 0.60 -9.96 16.34
CA SER A 75 0.95 -11.15 17.13
C SER A 75 -0.26 -12.09 17.34
N GLU A 76 -1.45 -11.53 17.58
CA GLU A 76 -2.70 -12.31 17.67
C GLU A 76 -3.07 -12.98 16.34
N ILE A 77 -2.92 -12.27 15.22
CA ILE A 77 -3.16 -12.80 13.86
C ILE A 77 -2.14 -13.89 13.51
N GLY A 78 -0.89 -13.73 13.96
CA GLY A 78 0.18 -14.73 13.79
C GLY A 78 0.76 -14.84 12.38
N GLN A 79 0.32 -14.00 11.44
CA GLN A 79 0.79 -13.96 10.06
C GLN A 79 0.64 -12.55 9.45
N GLY A 80 1.24 -12.38 8.27
CA GLY A 80 1.19 -11.14 7.51
C GLY A 80 2.21 -10.08 7.94
N ASP A 81 2.27 -9.04 7.15
CA ASP A 81 3.27 -7.99 7.29
C ASP A 81 2.64 -6.75 7.93
N LEU A 82 3.24 -6.28 9.02
CA LEU A 82 2.91 -5.01 9.63
C LEU A 82 3.63 -3.87 8.90
N VAL A 83 2.85 -2.99 8.27
CA VAL A 83 3.34 -1.91 7.41
C VAL A 83 3.00 -0.56 8.04
N GLY A 84 3.98 0.35 8.05
CA GLY A 84 3.76 1.75 8.43
C GLY A 84 3.46 2.61 7.21
N LEU A 85 2.57 3.59 7.35
CA LEU A 85 2.23 4.52 6.26
C LEU A 85 1.91 5.97 6.70
N ARG A 86 2.06 6.92 5.76
CA ARG A 86 1.67 8.34 5.92
C ARG A 86 1.13 8.93 4.61
N PHE A 87 0.00 9.66 4.67
CA PHE A 87 -0.68 10.26 3.50
C PHE A 87 -0.15 11.66 3.10
N SER A 88 0.33 12.46 4.05
CA SER A 88 0.67 13.89 3.78
C SER A 88 2.05 14.31 4.27
N GLU A 89 2.61 13.59 5.24
CA GLU A 89 3.92 13.87 5.82
C GLU A 89 4.87 12.75 5.40
N HIS A 90 5.82 13.06 4.53
CA HIS A 90 6.78 12.08 4.03
C HIS A 90 8.16 12.38 4.62
N ASP A 91 8.60 11.53 5.53
CA ASP A 91 9.98 11.56 6.01
C ASP A 91 10.79 10.53 5.22
N GLN A 92 11.48 10.99 4.17
CA GLN A 92 12.39 10.15 3.37
C GLN A 92 13.74 9.95 4.07
N SER A 93 14.02 10.68 5.15
CA SER A 93 15.24 10.51 5.94
C SER A 93 15.13 9.40 6.98
N ASP A 94 13.91 8.96 7.29
CA ASP A 94 13.65 7.79 8.12
C ASP A 94 14.26 6.54 7.45
N PRO A 95 15.17 5.80 8.11
CA PRO A 95 15.80 4.61 7.53
C PRO A 95 14.81 3.48 7.22
N ARG A 96 13.60 3.54 7.79
CA ARG A 96 12.51 2.60 7.52
C ARG A 96 11.71 2.95 6.28
N PHE A 97 11.86 4.18 5.77
CA PHE A 97 11.16 4.62 4.57
C PHE A 97 11.54 3.72 3.41
N LEU A 98 10.53 3.08 2.82
CA LEU A 98 10.70 2.30 1.62
C LEU A 98 10.62 3.24 0.43
N ARG A 99 9.40 3.59 0.03
CA ARG A 99 9.07 4.32 -1.21
C ARG A 99 7.63 4.83 -1.13
N PHE A 100 7.12 5.38 -2.23
CA PHE A 100 5.75 5.86 -2.34
C PHE A 100 4.83 4.85 -3.05
N ASP A 101 3.60 4.81 -2.58
CA ASP A 101 2.46 4.20 -3.25
C ASP A 101 1.44 5.29 -3.66
N LEU A 102 0.49 4.93 -4.53
CA LEU A 102 -0.67 5.75 -4.89
C LEU A 102 -1.93 4.92 -4.68
N ILE A 103 -2.63 5.17 -3.59
CA ILE A 103 -3.82 4.41 -3.19
C ILE A 103 -5.07 5.11 -3.67
N ASP A 104 -6.09 4.36 -4.04
CA ASP A 104 -7.38 4.85 -4.49
C ASP A 104 -8.15 5.66 -3.43
N GLY A 105 -9.27 6.26 -3.84
CA GLY A 105 -10.13 7.05 -2.95
C GLY A 105 -10.74 6.24 -1.79
N TYR A 106 -10.79 4.92 -1.90
CA TYR A 106 -11.28 4.00 -0.87
C TYR A 106 -10.19 3.57 0.13
N CYS A 107 -8.94 3.97 -0.12
CA CYS A 107 -7.79 3.64 0.71
C CYS A 107 -7.48 2.14 0.78
N ASP A 108 -7.71 1.41 -0.32
CA ASP A 108 -7.55 -0.04 -0.39
C ASP A 108 -6.65 -0.47 -1.55
N ILE A 109 -6.91 0.04 -2.75
CA ILE A 109 -6.24 -0.45 -3.97
C ILE A 109 -5.12 0.48 -4.40
N SER A 110 -3.95 -0.09 -4.71
CA SER A 110 -2.86 0.69 -5.32
C SER A 110 -3.09 0.87 -6.81
N LEU A 111 -3.19 2.12 -7.25
CA LEU A 111 -3.24 2.48 -8.66
C LEU A 111 -1.91 2.20 -9.38
N LEU A 112 -0.81 2.01 -8.67
CA LEU A 112 0.48 1.71 -9.31
C LEU A 112 0.56 0.24 -9.74
N THR A 113 -0.01 -0.66 -8.94
CA THR A 113 0.13 -2.11 -9.11
C THR A 113 -1.14 -2.76 -9.68
N ASN A 114 -2.28 -2.08 -9.61
CA ASN A 114 -3.58 -2.60 -10.02
C ASN A 114 -4.20 -1.94 -11.28
N TRP A 115 -3.79 -0.73 -11.68
CA TRP A 115 -4.43 0.01 -12.79
C TRP A 115 -4.30 -0.65 -14.18
N GLY A 116 -3.40 -1.62 -14.32
CA GLY A 116 -3.05 -2.25 -15.59
C GLY A 116 -1.74 -1.70 -16.19
N ASN A 117 -1.45 -2.12 -17.43
CA ASN A 117 -0.14 -1.93 -18.06
C ASN A 117 -0.13 -0.86 -19.17
N ASP A 118 -1.25 -0.18 -19.37
CA ASP A 118 -1.40 0.77 -20.48
C ASP A 118 -0.85 2.17 -20.13
N VAL A 119 -0.47 2.38 -18.87
CA VAL A 119 0.11 3.63 -18.37
C VAL A 119 1.63 3.52 -18.28
N ASP A 120 2.29 4.00 -19.32
CA ASP A 120 3.73 3.94 -19.52
C ASP A 120 4.54 4.68 -18.42
N SER A 121 4.01 5.78 -17.87
CA SER A 121 4.64 6.49 -16.75
C SER A 121 4.72 5.65 -15.47
N ILE A 122 3.69 4.84 -15.17
CA ILE A 122 3.68 3.90 -14.05
C ILE A 122 4.72 2.81 -14.29
N ASN A 123 4.66 2.14 -15.44
CA ASN A 123 5.51 0.99 -15.75
C ASN A 123 7.01 1.29 -15.66
N ARG A 124 7.43 2.49 -16.09
CA ARG A 124 8.83 2.91 -16.01
C ARG A 124 9.28 3.36 -14.61
N SER A 125 8.33 3.70 -13.74
CA SER A 125 8.62 4.29 -12.43
C SER A 125 8.59 3.29 -11.28
N LEU A 126 7.96 2.13 -11.49
CA LEU A 126 7.92 1.05 -10.52
C LEU A 126 9.32 0.50 -10.25
N SER A 127 9.66 0.44 -8.97
CA SER A 127 10.88 -0.19 -8.48
C SER A 127 10.68 -1.71 -8.32
N PRO A 128 11.75 -2.50 -8.13
CA PRO A 128 11.63 -3.95 -7.94
C PRO A 128 10.76 -4.40 -6.75
N ASN A 129 10.41 -3.48 -5.84
CA ASN A 129 9.51 -3.71 -4.72
C ASN A 129 8.06 -3.23 -4.94
N ALA A 130 7.69 -2.95 -6.19
CA ALA A 130 6.36 -2.49 -6.59
C ALA A 130 5.94 -1.10 -6.07
N LEU A 131 6.92 -0.25 -5.69
CA LEU A 131 6.69 1.12 -5.25
C LEU A 131 7.49 2.13 -6.09
N VAL A 132 7.14 3.42 -6.00
CA VAL A 132 7.81 4.52 -6.73
C VAL A 132 8.79 5.26 -5.83
N LEU A 133 10.02 5.47 -6.31
CA LEU A 133 11.10 6.05 -5.50
C LEU A 133 10.83 7.47 -5.00
N SER A 134 10.33 8.33 -5.87
CA SER A 134 10.33 9.78 -5.67
C SER A 134 8.91 10.32 -5.54
N TYR A 135 8.72 11.23 -4.60
CA TYR A 135 7.47 11.96 -4.43
C TYR A 135 7.08 12.73 -5.70
N GLN A 136 8.06 13.33 -6.38
CA GLN A 136 7.83 14.05 -7.63
C GLN A 136 7.32 13.12 -8.73
N THR A 137 7.86 11.90 -8.82
CA THR A 137 7.43 10.90 -9.82
C THR A 137 6.01 10.41 -9.54
N VAL A 138 5.71 9.98 -8.31
CA VAL A 138 4.34 9.49 -7.98
C VAL A 138 3.31 10.61 -8.11
N LYS A 139 3.68 11.86 -7.81
CA LYS A 139 2.81 13.03 -8.01
C LYS A 139 2.57 13.34 -9.50
N ALA A 140 3.57 13.15 -10.36
CA ALA A 140 3.38 13.28 -11.80
C ALA A 140 2.41 12.22 -12.34
N ILE A 141 2.55 10.97 -11.88
CA ILE A 141 1.63 9.87 -12.19
C ILE A 141 0.21 10.20 -11.72
N GLN A 142 0.05 10.60 -10.46
CA GLN A 142 -1.26 10.98 -9.91
C GLN A 142 -1.92 12.06 -10.76
N LYS A 143 -1.16 13.10 -11.14
CA LYS A 143 -1.66 14.17 -11.99
C LYS A 143 -2.08 13.67 -13.38
N GLU A 144 -1.31 12.79 -14.00
CA GLU A 144 -1.65 12.17 -15.29
C GLU A 144 -2.97 11.40 -15.19
N LEU A 145 -3.10 10.51 -14.19
CA LEU A 145 -4.32 9.72 -13.98
C LEU A 145 -5.54 10.62 -13.74
N LEU A 146 -5.42 11.66 -12.91
CA LEU A 146 -6.51 12.62 -12.69
C LEU A 146 -6.91 13.37 -13.97
N GLN A 147 -5.97 13.61 -14.89
CA GLN A 147 -6.25 14.29 -16.16
C GLN A 147 -6.91 13.37 -17.19
N THR A 148 -6.51 12.09 -17.24
CA THR A 148 -7.01 11.14 -18.24
C THR A 148 -8.22 10.34 -17.78
N ASN A 149 -8.36 10.13 -16.46
CA ASN A 149 -9.32 9.21 -15.85
C ASN A 149 -9.97 9.81 -14.59
N GLY A 150 -10.02 11.13 -14.44
CA GLY A 150 -10.51 11.79 -13.22
C GLY A 150 -11.96 11.53 -12.82
N THR A 151 -12.77 10.89 -13.68
CA THR A 151 -14.14 10.45 -13.36
C THR A 151 -14.20 8.99 -12.90
N ASP A 152 -13.09 8.26 -12.91
CA ASP A 152 -13.01 6.91 -12.38
C ASP A 152 -13.02 6.96 -10.84
N PRO A 153 -13.91 6.22 -10.15
CA PRO A 153 -14.01 6.26 -8.69
C PRO A 153 -12.73 5.87 -7.95
N HIS A 154 -11.85 5.08 -8.55
CA HIS A 154 -10.57 4.72 -7.92
C HIS A 154 -9.52 5.84 -8.08
N VAL A 155 -9.60 6.66 -9.14
CA VAL A 155 -8.72 7.81 -9.34
C VAL A 155 -9.22 9.03 -8.58
N GLU A 156 -10.53 9.21 -8.50
CA GLU A 156 -11.13 10.27 -7.70
C GLU A 156 -10.70 10.12 -6.24
N GLY A 157 -10.09 11.16 -5.68
CA GLY A 157 -9.65 11.15 -4.29
C GLY A 157 -8.45 10.25 -3.98
N CYS A 158 -7.75 9.70 -4.99
CA CYS A 158 -6.54 8.92 -4.78
C CYS A 158 -5.46 9.70 -4.02
N GLN A 159 -4.70 9.02 -3.18
CA GLN A 159 -3.77 9.62 -2.22
C GLN A 159 -2.38 9.02 -2.37
N ILE A 160 -1.37 9.89 -2.37
CA ILE A 160 0.03 9.46 -2.32
C ILE A 160 0.34 9.04 -0.90
N VAL A 161 0.98 7.88 -0.74
CA VAL A 161 1.30 7.34 0.57
C VAL A 161 2.80 7.02 0.64
N SER A 162 3.48 7.45 1.70
CA SER A 162 4.82 6.92 2.00
C SER A 162 4.70 5.63 2.79
N ILE A 163 5.40 4.59 2.34
CA ILE A 163 5.40 3.26 2.93
C ILE A 163 6.69 3.06 3.75
N TYR A 164 6.56 2.44 4.91
CA TYR A 164 7.64 2.20 5.86
C TYR A 164 7.68 0.73 6.26
N ARG A 165 8.87 0.14 6.27
CA ARG A 165 9.08 -1.18 6.85
C ARG A 165 9.22 -1.07 8.37
N LEU A 166 8.38 -1.78 9.11
CA LEU A 166 8.55 -1.93 10.54
C LEU A 166 9.45 -3.15 10.77
N ASN A 167 10.45 -3.02 11.65
CA ASN A 167 11.50 -4.02 11.78
C ASN A 167 10.92 -5.40 12.13
N GLU A 168 11.36 -6.42 11.40
CA GLU A 168 11.29 -7.82 11.82
C GLU A 168 12.18 -7.95 13.07
N THR A 169 11.60 -8.29 14.22
CA THR A 169 12.38 -8.86 15.34
C THR A 169 13.06 -10.14 14.94
#